data_AF-A0A0P0G7E7-F1
#
_entry.id   AF-A0A0P0G7E7-F1
#
_cell.length_a   1.000
_cell.length_b   1.000
_cell.length_c   1.000
_cell.angle_alpha   90.00
_cell.angle_beta   90.00
_cell.angle_gamma   90.00
#
_symmetry.space_group_name_H-M   'P 1'
#
loop_
_entity.id
_entity.type
_entity.pdbx_description
1 polymer ?
#
loop_
_entity_poly.entity_id
_entity_poly.type
_entity_poly.pdbx_seq_one_letter_code
_entity_poly.pdbx_strand_id
1 'polypeptide(L)'
;MKHETFSRARLEILNYVITFCTNTLYDGKYFPPFSEGSGFESVKIGGAPPIGSLVRLMAAPTTKWYLSWVVDVKEEAGKYTKCLLKSTEDGSLAWWENVGYYNIPLELSDKFPSWKYNDEQFSFWDKWNKANKWENTYVLRPMRPIFESEKVTLELRKIHSNDIIGSKTFPFWKKLTIREMREFIRETLKTK
;
A
#
# COMPACT_ATOMS: atom_id res chain seq x y z
N MET A 1 -2.81 3.10 24.36
CA MET A 1 -2.45 2.42 23.09
C MET A 1 -1.98 3.51 22.14
N LYS A 2 -0.77 3.43 21.54
CA LYS A 2 -0.40 4.43 20.52
C LYS A 2 -1.29 4.20 19.30
N HIS A 3 -1.94 5.25 18.81
CA HIS A 3 -2.67 5.17 17.56
C HIS A 3 -1.70 4.92 16.41
N GLU A 4 -2.01 3.96 15.55
CA GLU A 4 -1.29 3.77 14.30
C GLU A 4 -1.47 5.02 13.42
N THR A 5 -0.41 5.39 12.70
CA THR A 5 -0.41 6.54 11.79
C THR A 5 -0.07 6.04 10.38
N PHE A 6 -0.66 6.69 9.37
CA PHE A 6 -0.57 6.26 7.96
C PHE A 6 -0.05 7.40 7.06
N SER A 7 0.67 8.34 7.64
CA SER A 7 0.99 9.63 7.01
C SER A 7 1.77 9.43 5.72
N ARG A 8 2.76 8.53 5.71
CA ARG A 8 3.58 8.27 4.53
C ARG A 8 2.82 7.54 3.43
N ALA A 9 2.06 6.50 3.80
CA ALA A 9 1.19 5.79 2.85
C ALA A 9 0.20 6.76 2.19
N ARG A 10 -0.46 7.60 2.99
CA ARG A 10 -1.39 8.63 2.49
C ARG A 10 -0.70 9.60 1.55
N LEU A 11 0.52 10.05 1.84
CA LEU A 11 1.28 10.91 0.94
C LEU A 11 1.65 10.20 -0.37
N GLU A 12 2.07 8.93 -0.33
CA GLU A 12 2.33 8.14 -1.54
C GLU A 12 1.07 8.01 -2.40
N ILE A 13 -0.07 7.71 -1.78
CA ILE A 13 -1.38 7.61 -2.46
C ILE A 13 -1.76 8.97 -3.06
N LEU A 14 -1.71 10.05 -2.29
CA LEU A 14 -2.07 11.39 -2.77
C LEU A 14 -1.16 11.84 -3.90
N ASN A 15 0.15 11.58 -3.82
CA ASN A 15 1.08 11.86 -4.90
C ASN A 15 0.71 11.09 -6.17
N TYR A 16 0.34 9.82 -6.05
CA TYR A 16 -0.16 9.04 -7.18
C TYR A 16 -1.46 9.63 -7.74
N VAL A 17 -2.43 9.95 -6.89
CA VAL A 17 -3.71 10.52 -7.30
C VAL A 17 -3.50 11.85 -8.03
N ILE A 18 -2.71 12.76 -7.48
CA ILE A 18 -2.40 14.05 -8.09
C ILE A 18 -1.69 13.83 -9.43
N THR A 19 -0.74 12.91 -9.50
CA THR A 19 0.06 12.70 -10.73
C THR A 19 -0.75 12.02 -11.82
N PHE A 20 -1.52 10.97 -11.50
CA PHE A 20 -2.09 10.04 -12.49
C PHE A 20 -3.62 10.06 -12.57
N CYS A 21 -4.31 10.49 -11.52
CA CYS A 21 -5.77 10.45 -11.43
C CYS A 21 -6.46 11.81 -11.62
N THR A 22 -5.73 12.91 -11.78
CA THR A 22 -6.30 14.27 -11.92
C THR A 22 -6.39 14.78 -13.36
N ASN A 23 -6.11 13.95 -14.36
CA ASN A 23 -5.90 14.46 -15.72
C ASN A 23 -7.01 15.34 -16.26
N THR A 24 -6.58 16.54 -16.64
CA THR A 24 -7.12 17.41 -17.66
C THR A 24 -6.97 16.72 -19.01
N LEU A 25 -8.09 16.35 -19.64
CA LEU A 25 -8.11 15.93 -21.05
C LEU A 25 -7.70 17.14 -21.90
N TYR A 26 -6.61 17.05 -22.67
CA TYR A 26 -6.40 17.95 -23.81
C TYR A 26 -6.84 17.20 -25.06
N ASP A 27 -7.94 17.65 -25.68
CA ASP A 27 -8.49 17.06 -26.90
C ASP A 27 -8.86 15.56 -26.79
N GLY A 28 -9.32 15.13 -25.61
CA GLY A 28 -9.82 13.76 -25.39
C GLY A 28 -8.76 12.64 -25.40
N LYS A 29 -7.46 12.98 -25.48
CA LYS A 29 -6.36 12.00 -25.51
C LYS A 29 -5.63 11.94 -24.17
N TYR A 30 -5.33 10.73 -23.72
CA TYR A 30 -4.42 10.50 -22.59
C TYR A 30 -2.99 10.87 -23.02
N PHE A 31 -2.36 11.81 -22.32
CA PHE A 31 -0.94 12.10 -22.52
C PHE A 31 -0.07 11.05 -21.80
N PRO A 32 1.12 10.68 -22.27
CA PRO A 32 2.04 9.88 -21.46
C PRO A 32 2.37 10.61 -20.14
N PRO A 33 2.47 9.90 -19.01
CA PRO A 33 2.51 8.44 -18.85
C PRO A 33 1.14 7.75 -18.67
N PHE A 34 0.03 8.42 -18.99
CA PHE A 34 -1.32 7.97 -18.66
C PHE A 34 -1.84 6.92 -19.65
N SER A 35 -2.31 5.79 -19.14
CA SER A 35 -3.04 4.77 -19.89
C SER A 35 -4.45 4.58 -19.32
N GLU A 36 -5.33 3.95 -20.09
CA GLU A 36 -6.57 3.38 -19.55
C GLU A 36 -6.25 2.54 -18.29
N GLY A 37 -7.10 2.62 -17.27
CA GLY A 37 -6.88 1.96 -15.97
C GLY A 37 -5.84 2.62 -15.04
N SER A 38 -5.33 3.81 -15.35
CA SER A 38 -4.37 4.54 -14.49
C SER A 38 -5.01 5.30 -13.31
N GLY A 39 -6.32 5.19 -13.14
CA GLY A 39 -7.06 6.01 -12.17
C GLY A 39 -8.30 5.34 -11.62
N PHE A 40 -9.17 6.15 -11.03
CA PHE A 40 -10.41 5.67 -10.41
C PHE A 40 -11.46 5.32 -11.45
N GLU A 41 -11.95 4.08 -11.40
CA GLU A 41 -13.03 3.56 -12.24
C GLU A 41 -14.37 3.65 -11.52
N SER A 42 -15.46 3.84 -12.27
CA SER A 42 -16.80 3.90 -11.69
C SER A 42 -17.25 2.52 -11.27
N VAL A 43 -17.69 2.37 -10.03
CA VAL A 43 -18.46 1.20 -9.64
C VAL A 43 -19.85 1.32 -10.27
N LYS A 44 -20.39 0.20 -10.77
CA LYS A 44 -21.75 0.15 -11.31
C LYS A 44 -22.75 0.62 -10.25
N ILE A 45 -23.80 1.35 -10.67
CA ILE A 45 -24.89 1.76 -9.77
C ILE A 45 -25.48 0.52 -9.08
N GLY A 46 -25.50 0.53 -7.75
CA GLY A 46 -25.96 -0.60 -6.92
C GLY A 46 -24.95 -1.74 -6.75
N GLY A 47 -23.76 -1.64 -7.34
CA GLY A 47 -22.67 -2.59 -7.15
C GLY A 47 -21.75 -2.23 -5.99
N ALA A 48 -20.97 -3.21 -5.53
CA ALA A 48 -19.92 -3.02 -4.54
C ALA A 48 -18.54 -2.89 -5.21
N PRO A 49 -17.65 -2.01 -4.71
CA PRO A 49 -16.23 -2.07 -5.07
C PRO A 49 -15.61 -3.39 -4.56
N PRO A 50 -14.58 -3.93 -5.23
CA PRO A 50 -13.87 -5.12 -4.74
C PRO A 50 -13.26 -4.91 -3.36
N ILE A 51 -13.30 -5.94 -2.50
CA ILE A 51 -12.62 -5.92 -1.21
C ILE A 51 -11.11 -5.73 -1.42
N GLY A 52 -10.49 -4.87 -0.61
CA GLY A 52 -9.08 -4.54 -0.70
C GLY A 52 -8.75 -3.42 -1.68
N SER A 53 -9.73 -2.91 -2.44
CA SER A 53 -9.55 -1.78 -3.35
C SER A 53 -9.49 -0.45 -2.60
N LEU A 54 -8.74 0.51 -3.17
CA LEU A 54 -8.74 1.89 -2.73
C LEU A 54 -9.92 2.60 -3.39
N VAL A 55 -10.81 3.18 -2.60
CA VAL A 55 -11.99 3.89 -3.09
C VAL A 55 -11.95 5.37 -2.76
N ARG A 56 -12.52 6.16 -3.67
CA ARG A 56 -12.99 7.51 -3.37
C ARG A 56 -14.52 7.52 -3.29
N LEU A 57 -15.06 8.26 -2.33
CA LEU A 57 -16.50 8.40 -2.17
C LEU A 57 -17.07 9.48 -3.09
N MET A 58 -18.23 9.20 -3.67
CA MET A 58 -19.05 10.13 -4.43
C MET A 58 -20.34 10.43 -3.66
N ALA A 59 -20.84 11.66 -3.78
CA ALA A 59 -22.05 12.12 -3.08
C ALA A 59 -21.97 11.96 -1.54
N ALA A 60 -20.76 12.03 -0.99
CA ALA A 60 -20.48 12.01 0.43
C ALA A 60 -19.83 13.33 0.87
N PRO A 61 -20.02 13.78 2.13
CA PRO A 61 -19.32 14.94 2.66
C PRO A 61 -17.80 14.73 2.65
N THR A 62 -17.04 15.81 2.46
CA THR A 62 -15.57 15.79 2.56
C THR A 62 -15.15 15.50 3.99
N THR A 63 -14.76 14.26 4.24
CA THR A 63 -14.34 13.76 5.56
C THR A 63 -13.11 12.87 5.38
N LYS A 64 -12.51 12.39 6.48
CA LYS A 64 -11.41 11.42 6.46
C LYS A 64 -11.73 10.11 5.71
N TRP A 65 -12.99 9.85 5.42
CA TRP A 65 -13.46 8.67 4.69
C TRP A 65 -13.44 8.83 3.18
N TYR A 66 -13.23 10.06 2.68
CA TYR A 66 -13.25 10.37 1.25
C TYR A 66 -12.31 9.47 0.45
N LEU A 67 -11.18 9.07 1.06
CA LEU A 67 -10.23 8.12 0.49
C LEU A 67 -10.00 6.98 1.48
N SER A 68 -10.46 5.79 1.15
CA SER A 68 -10.52 4.65 2.07
C SER A 68 -10.24 3.32 1.38
N TRP A 69 -9.80 2.33 2.15
CA TRP A 69 -9.73 0.94 1.70
C TRP A 69 -11.05 0.21 2.00
N VAL A 70 -11.54 -0.58 1.06
CA VAL A 70 -12.68 -1.47 1.28
C VAL A 70 -12.20 -2.69 2.07
N VAL A 71 -12.80 -2.92 3.23
CA VAL A 71 -12.45 -4.04 4.13
C VAL A 71 -13.48 -5.16 4.02
N ASP A 72 -14.75 -4.82 3.91
CA ASP A 72 -15.86 -5.76 3.87
C ASP A 72 -17.07 -5.15 3.16
N VAL A 73 -17.96 -6.01 2.65
CA VAL A 73 -19.15 -5.62 1.89
C VAL A 73 -20.35 -6.45 2.37
N LYS A 74 -21.48 -5.78 2.61
CA LYS A 74 -22.76 -6.42 2.91
C LYS A 74 -23.80 -5.99 1.89
N GLU A 75 -24.34 -6.98 1.20
CA GLU A 75 -25.43 -6.83 0.23
C GLU A 75 -26.71 -7.44 0.80
N GLU A 76 -27.78 -6.66 0.84
CA GLU A 76 -29.10 -7.11 1.29
C GLU A 76 -30.15 -6.70 0.24
N ALA A 77 -31.01 -7.65 -0.15
CA ALA A 77 -32.04 -7.39 -1.15
C ALA A 77 -32.96 -6.23 -0.73
N GLY A 78 -33.14 -5.26 -1.64
CA GLY A 78 -33.98 -4.08 -1.38
C GLY A 78 -33.36 -3.02 -0.47
N LYS A 79 -32.09 -3.16 -0.08
CA LYS A 79 -31.33 -2.15 0.69
C LYS A 79 -30.09 -1.68 -0.07
N TYR A 80 -29.53 -0.56 0.36
CA TYR A 80 -28.24 -0.10 -0.14
C TYR A 80 -27.11 -1.04 0.30
N THR A 81 -26.19 -1.30 -0.61
CA THR A 81 -24.93 -1.99 -0.29
C THR A 81 -24.16 -1.23 0.77
N LYS A 82 -23.75 -1.93 1.83
CA LYS A 82 -22.93 -1.38 2.91
C LYS A 82 -21.49 -1.79 2.72
N CYS A 83 -20.57 -0.84 2.78
CA CYS A 83 -19.12 -1.11 2.72
C CYS A 83 -18.47 -0.74 4.06
N LEU A 84 -17.68 -1.63 4.62
CA LEU A 84 -16.78 -1.32 5.73
C LEU A 84 -15.53 -0.66 5.15
N LEU A 85 -15.32 0.60 5.49
CA LEU A 85 -14.21 1.39 4.99
C LEU A 85 -13.15 1.57 6.07
N LYS A 86 -11.88 1.50 5.67
CA LYS A 86 -10.73 1.91 6.48
C LYS A 86 -10.16 3.22 5.96
N SER A 87 -10.22 4.29 6.75
CA SER A 87 -9.68 5.59 6.37
C SER A 87 -8.17 5.50 6.10
N THR A 88 -7.72 6.09 4.99
CA THR A 88 -6.27 6.26 4.71
C THR A 88 -5.59 7.28 5.61
N GLU A 89 -6.34 8.07 6.37
CA GLU A 89 -5.81 9.14 7.23
C GLU A 89 -5.37 8.62 8.60
N ASP A 90 -6.22 7.84 9.25
CA ASP A 90 -6.00 7.38 10.63
C ASP A 90 -6.23 5.87 10.82
N GLY A 91 -6.60 5.14 9.75
CA GLY A 91 -6.87 3.70 9.80
C GLY A 91 -8.14 3.32 10.54
N SER A 92 -8.98 4.28 10.95
CA SER A 92 -10.27 3.99 11.58
C SER A 92 -11.22 3.25 10.64
N LEU A 93 -12.17 2.50 11.21
CA LEU A 93 -13.15 1.69 10.49
C LEU A 93 -14.57 2.22 10.67
N ALA A 94 -15.34 2.31 9.58
CA ALA A 94 -16.76 2.67 9.63
C ALA A 94 -17.55 2.02 8.48
N TRP A 95 -18.80 1.67 8.75
CA TRP A 95 -19.76 1.23 7.73
C TRP A 95 -20.36 2.44 7.01
N TRP A 96 -20.36 2.39 5.69
CA TRP A 96 -20.93 3.42 4.81
C TRP A 96 -21.99 2.80 3.89
N GLU A 97 -23.09 3.52 3.69
CA GLU A 97 -24.19 3.16 2.80
C GLU A 97 -24.76 4.41 2.12
N ASN A 98 -25.55 4.23 1.06
CA ASN A 98 -26.16 5.33 0.29
C ASN A 98 -25.13 6.37 -0.23
N VAL A 99 -23.98 5.90 -0.72
CA VAL A 99 -22.93 6.70 -1.35
C VAL A 99 -22.46 6.02 -2.63
N GLY A 100 -21.92 6.79 -3.57
CA GLY A 100 -21.28 6.24 -4.77
C GLY A 100 -19.81 5.91 -4.50
N TYR A 101 -19.28 4.94 -5.23
CA TYR A 101 -17.88 4.53 -5.13
C TYR A 101 -17.18 4.64 -6.48
N TYR A 102 -15.98 5.17 -6.48
CA TYR A 102 -15.01 4.91 -7.54
C TYR A 102 -13.81 4.18 -6.94
N ASN A 103 -13.29 3.17 -7.62
CA ASN A 103 -12.18 2.36 -7.10
C ASN A 103 -10.96 2.39 -8.03
N ILE A 104 -9.77 2.30 -7.44
CA ILE A 104 -8.57 1.89 -8.17
C ILE A 104 -8.67 0.37 -8.41
N PRO A 105 -8.36 -0.13 -9.62
CA PRO A 105 -8.27 -1.57 -9.88
C PRO A 105 -7.30 -2.27 -8.93
N LEU A 106 -7.63 -3.49 -8.51
CA LEU A 106 -6.81 -4.24 -7.54
C LEU A 106 -5.40 -4.46 -8.09
N GLU A 107 -5.30 -4.85 -9.36
CA GLU A 107 -4.07 -5.10 -10.09
C GLU A 107 -3.15 -3.88 -10.13
N LEU A 108 -3.73 -2.68 -10.10
CA LEU A 108 -2.98 -1.44 -10.01
C LEU A 108 -2.52 -1.19 -8.57
N SER A 109 -3.42 -1.29 -7.60
CA SER A 109 -3.10 -1.07 -6.19
C SER A 109 -2.07 -2.08 -5.64
N ASP A 110 -2.07 -3.31 -6.15
CA ASP A 110 -1.15 -4.38 -5.75
C ASP A 110 0.29 -4.15 -6.24
N LYS A 111 0.50 -3.25 -7.21
CA LYS A 111 1.84 -2.77 -7.57
C LYS A 111 2.43 -1.86 -6.48
N PHE A 112 1.59 -1.34 -5.59
CA PHE A 112 1.94 -0.39 -4.52
C PHE A 112 1.55 -0.89 -3.11
N PRO A 113 2.04 -2.05 -2.65
CA PRO A 113 1.70 -2.57 -1.32
C PRO A 113 2.10 -1.63 -0.16
N SER A 114 3.04 -0.70 -0.37
CA SER A 114 3.41 0.34 0.61
C SER A 114 2.25 1.28 0.95
N TRP A 115 1.24 1.39 0.10
CA TRP A 115 0.04 2.17 0.38
C TRP A 115 -0.81 1.59 1.51
N LYS A 116 -0.61 0.33 1.87
CA LYS A 116 -1.29 -0.34 3.00
C LYS A 116 -0.44 -0.31 4.28
N TYR A 117 0.77 0.25 4.23
CA TYR A 117 1.68 0.29 5.38
C TYR A 117 1.30 1.40 6.38
N ASN A 118 1.46 1.10 7.67
CA ASN A 118 1.52 2.12 8.70
C ASN A 118 2.93 2.72 8.81
N ASP A 119 3.07 3.83 9.52
CA ASP A 119 4.33 4.58 9.66
C ASP A 119 5.41 3.76 10.41
N GLU A 120 5.03 2.78 11.24
CA GLU A 120 5.98 1.84 11.84
C GLU A 120 6.57 0.88 10.79
N GLN A 121 5.75 0.35 9.89
CA GLN A 121 6.19 -0.51 8.78
C GLN A 121 7.11 0.27 7.82
N PHE A 122 6.86 1.56 7.60
CA PHE A 122 7.81 2.43 6.88
C PHE A 122 9.14 2.59 7.64
N SER A 123 9.12 2.70 8.97
CA SER A 123 10.34 2.77 9.79
C SER A 123 11.19 1.51 9.66
N PHE A 124 10.58 0.32 9.51
CA PHE A 124 11.32 -0.90 9.18
C PHE A 124 12.09 -0.76 7.85
N TRP A 125 11.44 -0.20 6.82
CA TRP A 125 12.08 0.05 5.52
C TRP A 125 13.22 1.06 5.61
N ASP A 126 13.06 2.12 6.43
CA ASP A 126 14.12 3.10 6.69
C ASP A 126 15.36 2.44 7.31
N LYS A 127 15.17 1.51 8.26
CA LYS A 127 16.26 0.74 8.87
C LYS A 127 17.00 -0.09 7.82
N TRP A 128 16.27 -0.75 6.92
CA TRP A 128 16.88 -1.48 5.80
C TRP A 128 17.71 -0.56 4.91
N ASN A 129 17.16 0.56 4.44
CA ASN A 129 17.86 1.49 3.56
C ASN A 129 19.15 2.03 4.22
N LYS A 130 19.10 2.31 5.52
CA LYS A 130 20.27 2.74 6.30
C LYS A 130 21.31 1.62 6.43
N ALA A 131 20.89 0.39 6.73
CA ALA A 131 21.77 -0.78 6.82
C ALA A 131 22.46 -1.07 5.47
N ASN A 132 21.71 -1.08 4.38
CA ASN A 132 22.21 -1.32 3.02
C ASN A 132 23.24 -0.27 2.57
N LYS A 133 23.01 1.01 2.91
CA LYS A 133 23.97 2.09 2.65
C LYS A 133 25.30 1.87 3.39
N TRP A 134 25.27 1.36 4.61
CA TRP A 134 26.47 1.12 5.41
C TRP A 134 27.28 -0.09 4.95
N GLU A 135 26.61 -1.14 4.47
CA GLU A 135 27.29 -2.30 3.90
C GLU A 135 27.73 -2.08 2.44
N ASN A 136 27.37 -0.94 1.84
CA ASN A 136 27.69 -0.54 0.47
C ASN A 136 27.32 -1.62 -0.57
N THR A 137 26.23 -2.33 -0.31
CA THR A 137 25.78 -3.46 -1.13
C THR A 137 24.91 -2.98 -2.28
N TYR A 138 25.53 -2.48 -3.35
CA TYR A 138 24.80 -2.15 -4.59
C TYR A 138 24.14 -3.38 -5.23
N VAL A 139 24.66 -4.58 -4.93
CA VAL A 139 24.25 -5.83 -5.59
C VAL A 139 22.98 -6.47 -5.00
N LEU A 140 22.54 -6.05 -3.80
CA LEU A 140 21.38 -6.62 -3.12
C LEU A 140 20.20 -5.65 -3.21
N ARG A 141 19.02 -6.19 -3.49
CA ARG A 141 17.76 -5.47 -3.34
C ARG A 141 16.79 -6.25 -2.47
N PRO A 142 16.13 -5.58 -1.51
CA PRO A 142 15.05 -6.20 -0.75
C PRO A 142 13.86 -6.43 -1.68
N MET A 143 13.20 -7.57 -1.51
CA MET A 143 11.81 -7.72 -1.88
C MET A 143 10.93 -6.93 -0.90
N ARG A 144 9.66 -6.71 -1.28
CA ARG A 144 8.68 -6.08 -0.38
C ARG A 144 8.56 -6.94 0.89
N PRO A 145 8.65 -6.38 2.11
CA PRO A 145 8.54 -7.17 3.34
C PRO A 145 7.10 -7.66 3.53
N ILE A 146 6.97 -8.88 4.05
CA ILE A 146 5.68 -9.48 4.40
C ILE A 146 5.52 -9.37 5.91
N PHE A 147 4.54 -8.58 6.36
CA PHE A 147 4.26 -8.35 7.77
C PHE A 147 3.13 -9.25 8.26
N GLU A 148 3.40 -10.04 9.30
CA GLU A 148 2.45 -10.91 9.97
C GLU A 148 2.46 -10.60 11.46
N SER A 149 1.61 -9.65 11.87
CA SER A 149 1.55 -9.17 13.25
C SER A 149 2.93 -8.67 13.74
N GLU A 150 3.59 -9.40 14.63
CA GLU A 150 4.91 -9.06 15.18
C GLU A 150 6.08 -9.53 14.32
N LYS A 151 5.81 -10.39 13.34
CA LYS A 151 6.83 -10.98 12.46
C LYS A 151 6.93 -10.21 11.16
N VAL A 152 8.14 -10.12 10.61
CA VAL A 152 8.35 -9.69 9.22
C VAL A 152 9.30 -10.65 8.53
N THR A 153 8.92 -11.06 7.34
CA THR A 153 9.81 -11.81 6.44
C THR A 153 10.39 -10.85 5.42
N LEU A 154 11.71 -10.81 5.33
CA LEU A 154 12.45 -10.01 4.36
C LEU A 154 13.28 -10.95 3.48
N GLU A 155 13.00 -10.91 2.19
CA GLU A 155 13.75 -11.62 1.17
C GLU A 155 14.66 -10.65 0.41
N LEU A 156 15.84 -11.13 0.05
CA LEU A 156 16.84 -10.38 -0.70
C LEU A 156 17.09 -11.08 -2.03
N ARG A 157 17.10 -10.29 -3.09
CA ARG A 157 17.49 -10.73 -4.43
C ARG A 157 18.71 -9.98 -4.94
N LYS A 158 19.36 -10.51 -5.97
CA LYS A 158 20.35 -9.76 -6.74
C LYS A 158 19.66 -8.66 -7.54
N ILE A 159 20.31 -7.51 -7.71
CA ILE A 159 19.74 -6.37 -8.46
C ILE A 159 19.36 -6.70 -9.91
N HIS A 160 20.10 -7.62 -10.56
CA HIS A 160 19.91 -8.03 -11.95
C HIS A 160 19.37 -9.46 -12.11
N SER A 161 18.87 -10.07 -11.03
CA SER A 161 18.19 -11.37 -11.09
C SER A 161 16.89 -11.32 -10.27
N ASN A 162 16.00 -12.26 -10.53
CA ASN A 162 14.85 -12.52 -9.66
C ASN A 162 15.15 -13.61 -8.62
N ASP A 163 16.35 -14.20 -8.63
CA ASP A 163 16.74 -15.23 -7.67
C ASP A 163 16.82 -14.65 -6.26
N ILE A 164 16.08 -15.27 -5.34
CA ILE A 164 16.17 -15.01 -3.91
C ILE A 164 17.46 -15.67 -3.40
N ILE A 165 18.30 -14.86 -2.77
CA ILE A 165 19.62 -15.29 -2.27
C ILE A 165 19.72 -15.23 -0.75
N GLY A 166 18.73 -14.62 -0.09
CA GLY A 166 18.60 -14.64 1.37
C GLY A 166 17.16 -14.40 1.76
N SER A 167 16.70 -15.11 2.79
CA SER A 167 15.39 -14.92 3.39
C SER A 167 15.53 -15.04 4.90
N LYS A 168 14.95 -14.10 5.64
CA LYS A 168 14.96 -14.13 7.11
C LYS A 168 13.65 -13.60 7.65
N THR A 169 13.06 -14.35 8.57
CA THR A 169 11.90 -13.93 9.34
C THR A 169 12.37 -13.40 10.70
N PHE A 170 12.08 -12.12 10.97
CA PHE A 170 12.37 -11.50 12.26
C PHE A 170 11.13 -11.59 13.16
N PRO A 171 11.21 -12.21 14.34
CA PRO A 171 10.04 -12.46 15.19
C PRO A 171 9.48 -11.21 15.89
N PHE A 172 10.24 -10.11 15.94
CA PHE A 172 9.84 -8.84 16.58
C PHE A 172 10.36 -7.64 15.80
N TRP A 173 9.81 -7.40 14.61
CA TRP A 173 10.36 -6.42 13.68
C TRP A 173 10.38 -4.98 14.23
N LYS A 174 9.45 -4.65 15.14
CA LYS A 174 9.39 -3.33 15.80
C LYS A 174 10.65 -3.03 16.61
N LYS A 175 11.22 -4.06 17.26
CA LYS A 175 12.45 -3.97 18.07
C LYS A 175 13.74 -4.21 17.29
N LEU A 176 13.63 -4.63 16.03
CA LEU A 176 14.78 -4.94 15.19
C LEU A 176 15.73 -3.73 15.10
N THR A 177 17.00 -3.98 15.39
CA THR A 177 18.06 -2.98 15.32
C THR A 177 18.67 -2.92 13.93
N ILE A 178 19.30 -1.77 13.61
CA ILE A 178 20.08 -1.64 12.37
C ILE A 178 21.23 -2.65 12.36
N ARG A 179 21.80 -2.99 13.52
CA ARG A 179 22.89 -3.96 13.62
C ARG A 179 22.47 -5.35 13.16
N GLU A 180 21.35 -5.87 13.66
CA GLU A 180 20.82 -7.18 13.25
C GLU A 180 20.49 -7.21 11.76
N MET A 181 19.98 -6.09 11.21
CA MET A 181 19.73 -5.96 9.78
C MET A 181 21.03 -6.03 8.96
N ARG A 182 22.10 -5.38 9.42
CA ARG A 182 23.42 -5.43 8.78
C ARG A 182 24.04 -6.82 8.85
N GLU A 183 23.88 -7.51 9.98
CA GLU A 183 24.34 -8.89 10.14
C GLU A 183 23.64 -9.81 9.12
N PHE A 184 22.33 -9.67 8.94
CA PHE A 184 21.60 -10.40 7.89
C PHE A 184 22.12 -10.11 6.48
N ILE A 185 22.40 -8.83 6.16
CA ILE A 185 23.00 -8.44 4.86
C ILE A 185 24.33 -9.16 4.65
N ARG A 186 25.21 -9.14 5.66
CA ARG A 186 26.55 -9.76 5.60
C ARG A 186 26.46 -11.28 5.48
N GLU A 187 25.59 -11.91 6.25
CA GLU A 187 25.34 -13.36 6.17
C GLU A 187 24.95 -13.74 4.75
N THR A 188 24.01 -13.01 4.15
CA THR A 188 23.53 -13.26 2.78
C THR A 188 24.62 -13.07 1.72
N LEU A 189 25.56 -12.14 1.92
CA LEU A 189 26.70 -11.97 1.02
C LEU A 189 27.74 -13.09 1.13
N LYS A 190 27.87 -13.70 2.31
CA LYS A 190 28.85 -14.77 2.58
C LYS A 190 28.41 -16.13 2.07
N THR A 191 27.11 -16.36 1.91
CA THR A 191 26.55 -17.59 1.29
C THR A 191 26.77 -17.68 -0.22
N LYS A 192 27.72 -16.90 -0.77
CA LYS A 192 28.19 -16.97 -2.15
C LYS A 192 29.33 -17.97 -2.32
#